data_AF-A0A7D7PYW5-F1
#
_entry.id   AF-A0A7D7PYW5-F1
#
_cell.length_a   1.000
_cell.length_b   1.000
_cell.length_c   1.000
_cell.angle_alpha   90.00
_cell.angle_beta   90.00
_cell.angle_gamma   90.00
#
_symmetry.space_group_name_H-M   'P 1'
#
loop_
_entity.id
_entity.type
_entity.pdbx_description
1 polymer ?
#
loop_
_entity_poly.entity_id
_entity_poly.type
_entity_poly.pdbx_seq_one_letter_code
_entity_poly.pdbx_strand_id
1 'polypeptide(L)'
;MFTFFLYLAPIVACILIIINYLISTSNSYIEKDGPFECGFTSYQQSRSAFSVAFILVAILFLPFDLEISSMLPYVVSAYTNGIYGLTILIFFLFTLVIAFVFEINLGALNLERRYINKIKETKTILF
;
A
#
# COMPACT_ATOMS: atom_id res chain seq x y z
N MET A 1 -14.09 19.31 23.16
CA MET A 1 -13.43 18.03 23.48
C MET A 1 -12.66 17.47 22.27
N PHE A 2 -13.28 17.33 21.10
CA PHE A 2 -12.61 16.85 19.87
C PHE A 2 -11.41 17.72 19.43
N THR A 3 -11.58 19.04 19.37
CA THR A 3 -10.52 19.98 19.01
C THR A 3 -9.32 19.88 19.95
N PHE A 4 -9.56 19.71 21.25
CA PHE A 4 -8.51 19.53 22.24
C PHE A 4 -7.68 18.27 21.99
N PHE A 5 -8.32 17.14 21.67
CA PHE A 5 -7.60 15.89 21.36
C PHE A 5 -6.76 16.00 20.08
N LEU A 6 -7.28 16.67 19.05
CA LEU A 6 -6.60 16.88 17.78
C LEU A 6 -5.26 17.63 17.97
N TYR A 7 -5.23 18.63 18.85
CA TYR A 7 -4.00 19.36 19.16
C TYR A 7 -3.10 18.65 20.18
N LEU A 8 -3.67 17.98 21.19
CA LEU A 8 -2.90 17.36 22.26
C LEU A 8 -2.02 16.20 21.77
N ALA A 9 -2.53 15.32 20.93
CA ALA A 9 -1.80 14.14 20.43
C ALA A 9 -0.46 14.49 19.75
N PRO A 10 -0.40 15.39 18.74
CA PRO A 10 0.87 15.76 18.12
C PRO A 10 1.77 16.56 19.08
N ILE A 11 1.22 17.40 19.97
CA ILE A 11 2.00 18.16 20.94
C ILE A 11 2.75 17.22 21.90
N VAL A 12 2.07 16.20 22.43
CA VAL A 12 2.70 15.21 23.32
C VAL A 12 3.76 14.41 22.58
N ALA A 13 3.51 13.98 21.33
CA ALA A 13 4.52 13.29 20.52
C ALA A 13 5.78 14.15 20.31
N CYS A 14 5.61 15.43 19.98
CA CYS A 14 6.74 16.36 19.84
C CYS A 14 7.50 16.57 21.14
N ILE A 15 6.80 16.71 22.28
CA ILE A 15 7.44 16.86 23.59
C ILE A 15 8.29 15.63 23.93
N LEU A 16 7.80 14.42 23.66
CA LEU A 16 8.57 13.18 23.91
C LEU A 16 9.83 13.09 23.04
N ILE A 17 9.75 13.52 21.77
CA ILE A 17 10.93 13.60 20.89
C ILE A 17 11.94 14.62 21.41
N ILE A 18 11.48 15.81 21.85
CA ILE A 18 12.36 16.86 22.40
C ILE A 18 13.05 16.37 23.68
N ILE A 19 12.30 15.73 24.59
CA ILE A 19 12.84 15.17 25.82
C ILE A 19 13.88 14.09 25.50
N ASN A 20 13.60 13.19 24.54
CA ASN A 20 14.56 12.17 24.12
C ASN A 20 15.83 12.81 23.56
N TYR A 21 15.70 13.82 22.69
CA TYR A 21 16.84 14.53 22.12
C TYR A 21 17.69 15.24 23.18
N LEU A 22 17.07 15.84 24.20
CA LEU A 22 17.78 16.55 25.28
C LEU A 22 18.48 15.60 26.27
N ILE A 23 17.88 14.43 26.56
CA ILE A 23 18.40 13.49 27.57
C ILE A 23 19.33 12.44 26.96
N SER A 24 19.13 12.06 25.70
CA SER A 24 19.86 10.97 25.07
C SER A 24 21.33 11.32 24.83
N THR A 25 22.22 10.40 25.14
CA THR A 25 23.65 10.54 24.83
C THR A 25 23.92 10.18 23.37
N SER A 26 24.33 11.17 22.56
CA SER A 26 24.72 10.95 21.17
C SER A 26 26.23 10.68 21.08
N ASN A 27 26.62 9.41 21.00
CA ASN A 27 27.99 9.03 20.60
C ASN A 27 27.96 8.57 19.14
N SER A 28 28.28 9.47 18.21
CA SER A 28 28.36 9.21 16.76
C SER A 28 29.75 8.75 16.39
N TYR A 29 29.82 7.64 15.65
CA TYR A 29 31.05 7.11 15.06
C TYR A 29 30.72 6.64 13.64
N ILE A 30 31.73 6.65 12.76
CA ILE A 30 31.56 6.42 11.31
C ILE A 30 30.77 5.13 11.03
N GLU A 31 31.06 4.05 11.76
CA GLU A 31 30.38 2.75 11.60
C GLU A 31 28.96 2.71 12.19
N LYS A 32 28.61 3.63 13.10
CA LYS A 32 27.25 3.74 13.67
C LYS A 32 26.29 4.44 12.73
N ASP A 33 26.81 5.44 12.03
CA ASP A 33 26.04 6.33 11.18
C ASP A 33 25.86 5.73 9.76
N GLY A 34 26.59 4.66 9.44
CA GLY A 34 26.45 3.89 8.22
C GLY A 34 25.38 2.79 8.29
N PRO A 35 24.86 2.33 7.14
CA PRO A 35 23.97 1.16 7.10
C PRO A 35 24.73 -0.09 7.55
N PHE A 36 24.03 -1.01 8.22
CA PHE A 36 24.60 -2.31 8.58
C PHE A 36 24.83 -3.14 7.31
N GLU A 37 26.07 -3.17 6.83
CA GLU A 37 26.53 -4.04 5.75
C GLU A 37 27.48 -5.10 6.34
N CYS A 38 27.42 -6.35 5.86
CA CYS A 38 28.29 -7.45 6.34
C CYS A 38 29.76 -7.31 5.86
N GLY A 39 30.33 -6.10 5.85
CA GLY A 39 31.72 -5.81 5.49
C GLY A 39 31.99 -5.63 3.99
N PHE A 40 30.95 -5.50 3.16
CA PHE A 40 31.07 -5.26 1.72
C PHE A 40 30.43 -3.95 1.33
N THR A 41 31.19 -3.07 0.67
CA THR A 41 30.67 -1.81 0.14
C THR A 41 29.79 -2.07 -1.08
N SER A 42 28.51 -1.68 -0.98
CA SER A 42 27.53 -1.86 -2.06
C SER A 42 27.74 -0.83 -3.19
N TYR A 43 28.69 -1.08 -4.09
CA TYR A 43 28.77 -0.36 -5.38
C TYR A 43 27.73 -0.85 -6.40
N GLN A 44 26.48 -1.03 -5.96
CA GLN A 44 25.42 -1.61 -6.78
C GLN A 44 24.22 -0.69 -6.92
N GLN A 45 23.46 -0.93 -7.98
CA GLN A 45 22.26 -0.21 -8.32
C GLN A 45 21.27 -0.20 -7.14
N SER A 46 20.86 0.99 -6.71
CA SER A 46 19.92 1.19 -5.59
C SER A 46 18.50 0.65 -5.85
N ARG A 47 18.20 0.26 -7.09
CA ARG A 47 16.92 -0.32 -7.50
C ARG A 47 17.00 -1.83 -7.52
N SER A 48 16.27 -2.46 -6.61
CA SER A 48 16.01 -3.90 -6.65
C SER A 48 14.88 -4.21 -7.63
N ALA A 49 14.98 -5.36 -8.32
CA ALA A 49 13.89 -5.87 -9.14
C ALA A 49 12.81 -6.45 -8.23
N PHE A 50 11.59 -5.89 -8.29
CA PHE A 50 10.43 -6.36 -7.54
C PHE A 50 9.36 -6.93 -8.49
N SER A 51 8.44 -7.72 -7.95
CA SER A 51 7.31 -8.27 -8.72
C SER A 51 6.32 -7.16 -9.12
N VAL A 52 5.80 -7.21 -10.34
CA VAL A 52 4.79 -6.26 -10.85
C VAL A 52 3.53 -6.26 -9.98
N ALA A 53 3.21 -7.36 -9.31
CA ALA A 53 2.06 -7.45 -8.41
C ALA A 53 2.06 -6.36 -7.32
N PHE A 54 3.24 -5.94 -6.82
CA PHE A 54 3.31 -4.92 -5.77
C PHE A 54 2.90 -3.53 -6.24
N ILE A 55 3.26 -3.15 -7.47
CA ILE A 55 2.82 -1.87 -8.05
C ILE A 55 1.36 -1.95 -8.50
N LEU A 56 0.90 -3.12 -8.95
CA LEU A 56 -0.48 -3.34 -9.40
C LEU A 56 -1.48 -3.10 -8.25
N VAL A 57 -1.17 -3.52 -7.03
CA VAL A 57 -2.02 -3.24 -5.85
C VAL A 57 -2.18 -1.74 -5.60
N ALA A 58 -1.11 -0.94 -5.76
CA ALA A 58 -1.18 0.51 -5.60
C ALA A 58 -2.02 1.18 -6.69
N ILE A 59 -1.92 0.69 -7.94
CA ILE A 59 -2.73 1.19 -9.05
C ILE A 59 -4.20 0.81 -8.87
N LEU A 60 -4.49 -0.42 -8.44
CA LEU A 60 -5.85 -0.91 -8.19
C LEU A 60 -6.50 -0.24 -6.98
N PHE A 61 -5.72 0.18 -5.98
CA PHE A 61 -6.24 0.94 -4.84
C PHE A 61 -6.93 2.24 -5.28
N LEU A 62 -6.42 2.91 -6.31
CA LEU A 62 -6.93 4.21 -6.76
C LEU A 62 -8.40 4.17 -7.24
N PRO A 63 -8.82 3.29 -8.18
CA PRO A 63 -10.22 3.22 -8.59
C PRO A 63 -11.13 2.68 -7.47
N PHE A 64 -10.67 1.80 -6.59
CA PHE A 64 -11.47 1.33 -5.45
C PHE A 64 -11.68 2.39 -4.37
N ASP A 65 -10.68 3.24 -4.12
CA ASP A 65 -10.82 4.39 -3.23
C ASP A 65 -11.78 5.43 -3.84
N LEU A 66 -11.67 5.68 -5.15
CA LEU A 66 -12.57 6.56 -5.88
C LEU A 66 -14.00 6.02 -5.89
N GLU A 67 -14.21 4.70 -6.02
CA GLU A 67 -15.52 4.05 -5.91
C GLU A 67 -16.20 4.43 -4.59
N ILE A 68 -15.55 4.18 -3.46
CA ILE A 68 -16.10 4.47 -2.13
C ILE A 68 -16.33 5.97 -1.95
N SER A 69 -15.39 6.80 -2.41
CA SER A 69 -15.53 8.27 -2.39
C SER A 69 -16.73 8.75 -3.21
N SER A 70 -17.01 8.11 -4.35
CA SER A 70 -18.17 8.44 -5.19
C SER A 70 -19.51 7.93 -4.64
N MET A 71 -19.51 6.90 -3.79
CA MET A 71 -20.71 6.44 -3.08
C MET A 71 -21.15 7.41 -1.98
N LEU A 72 -20.20 8.08 -1.30
CA LEU A 72 -20.49 9.04 -0.22
C LEU A 72 -21.53 10.11 -0.58
N PRO A 73 -21.40 10.88 -1.68
CA PRO A 73 -22.39 11.91 -2.02
C PRO A 73 -23.77 11.31 -2.29
N TYR A 74 -23.85 10.12 -2.89
CA TYR A 74 -25.13 9.43 -3.07
C TYR A 74 -25.75 9.04 -1.73
N VAL A 75 -24.98 8.45 -0.81
CA VAL A 75 -25.48 8.06 0.53
C VAL A 75 -26.02 9.28 1.27
N VAL A 76 -25.34 10.42 1.22
CA VAL A 76 -25.77 11.67 1.87
C VAL A 76 -27.05 12.24 1.24
N SER A 77 -27.24 12.08 -0.07
CA SER A 77 -28.38 12.62 -0.84
C SER A 77 -29.41 11.55 -1.26
N ALA A 78 -29.39 10.37 -0.61
CA ALA A 78 -30.20 9.23 -1.01
C ALA A 78 -31.71 9.55 -0.97
N TYR A 79 -32.13 10.37 0.01
CA TYR A 79 -33.52 10.80 0.15
C TYR A 79 -34.01 11.68 -1.02
N THR A 80 -33.15 12.55 -1.56
CA THR A 80 -33.53 13.47 -2.64
C THR A 80 -33.46 12.81 -4.01
N ASN A 81 -32.48 11.93 -4.22
CA ASN A 81 -32.24 11.29 -5.51
C ASN A 81 -33.11 10.04 -5.76
N GLY A 82 -33.67 9.44 -4.69
CA GLY A 82 -34.61 8.33 -4.76
C GLY A 82 -34.11 7.14 -5.58
N ILE A 83 -35.02 6.47 -6.28
CA ILE A 83 -34.71 5.32 -7.15
C ILE A 83 -33.78 5.69 -8.32
N TYR A 84 -33.89 6.92 -8.85
CA TYR A 84 -33.12 7.34 -10.02
C TYR A 84 -31.61 7.39 -9.72
N GLY A 85 -31.22 8.04 -8.62
CA GLY A 85 -29.83 8.04 -8.19
C GLY A 85 -29.30 6.64 -7.88
N LEU A 86 -30.15 5.77 -7.29
CA LEU A 86 -29.79 4.38 -7.01
C LEU A 86 -29.45 3.62 -8.29
N THR A 87 -30.24 3.79 -9.35
CA THR A 87 -30.01 3.07 -10.62
C THR A 87 -28.69 3.47 -11.28
N ILE A 88 -28.32 4.77 -11.24
CA ILE A 88 -27.05 5.26 -11.77
C ILE A 88 -25.88 4.70 -10.94
N LEU A 89 -26.00 4.73 -9.62
CA LEU A 89 -24.99 4.18 -8.72
C LEU A 89 -24.77 2.68 -8.97
N ILE A 90 -25.84 1.89 -9.11
CA ILE A 90 -25.76 0.46 -9.40
C ILE A 90 -25.04 0.22 -10.74
N PHE A 91 -25.35 0.99 -11.78
CA PHE A 91 -24.68 0.86 -13.08
C PHE A 91 -23.18 1.19 -12.99
N PHE A 92 -22.84 2.22 -12.21
CA PHE A 92 -21.46 2.61 -11.95
C PHE A 92 -20.69 1.51 -11.20
N LEU A 93 -21.25 0.99 -10.10
CA LEU A 93 -20.66 -0.13 -9.35
C LEU A 93 -20.48 -1.37 -10.23
N PHE A 94 -21.50 -1.71 -11.02
CA PHE A 94 -21.46 -2.88 -11.89
C PHE A 94 -20.32 -2.81 -12.91
N THR A 95 -20.08 -1.62 -13.47
CA THR A 95 -18.96 -1.39 -14.40
C THR A 95 -17.61 -1.63 -13.71
N LEU A 96 -17.44 -1.16 -12.47
CA LEU A 96 -16.21 -1.38 -11.71
C LEU A 96 -16.02 -2.83 -11.27
N VAL A 97 -17.10 -3.53 -10.90
CA VAL A 97 -17.06 -4.96 -10.58
C VAL A 97 -16.60 -5.78 -11.81
N ILE A 98 -17.10 -5.46 -13.00
CA ILE A 98 -16.65 -6.13 -14.23
C ILE A 98 -15.15 -5.90 -14.46
N ALA A 99 -14.68 -4.66 -14.32
CA ALA A 99 -13.26 -4.34 -14.46
C ALA A 99 -12.41 -5.12 -13.44
N PHE A 100 -12.89 -5.26 -12.20
CA PHE A 100 -12.20 -6.03 -11.17
C PHE A 100 -12.14 -7.53 -11.47
N VAL A 101 -13.25 -8.12 -11.93
CA VAL A 101 -13.30 -9.53 -12.30
C VAL A 101 -12.33 -9.81 -13.45
N PHE A 102 -12.21 -8.89 -14.42
CA PHE A 102 -11.22 -9.00 -15.49
C PHE A 102 -9.79 -9.07 -14.94
N GLU A 103 -9.41 -8.18 -14.03
CA GLU A 103 -8.09 -8.15 -13.40
C GLU A 103 -7.77 -9.42 -12.59
N ILE A 104 -8.76 -9.98 -11.88
CA ILE A 104 -8.60 -11.26 -11.17
C ILE A 104 -8.32 -12.40 -12.15
N ASN A 105 -9.06 -12.45 -13.26
CA ASN A 105 -8.89 -13.49 -14.27
C ASN A 105 -7.52 -13.42 -14.98
N LEU A 106 -6.91 -12.23 -15.08
CA LEU A 106 -5.53 -12.09 -15.55
C LEU A 106 -4.49 -12.68 -14.58
N GLY A 107 -4.87 -12.94 -13.32
CA GLY A 107 -3.94 -13.46 -12.31
C GLY A 107 -2.82 -12.48 -11.94
N ALA A 108 -3.00 -11.20 -12.24
CA ALA A 108 -1.96 -10.18 -12.13
C ALA A 108 -1.51 -9.89 -10.67
N LEU A 109 -2.32 -10.29 -9.68
CA LEU A 109 -2.01 -10.17 -8.25
C LEU A 109 -1.22 -11.37 -7.69
N ASN A 110 -0.98 -12.42 -8.47
CA ASN A 110 -0.30 -13.61 -7.95
C ASN A 110 1.18 -13.36 -7.69
N LEU A 111 1.62 -13.69 -6.47
CA LEU A 111 3.02 -13.64 -6.09
C LEU A 111 3.72 -14.92 -6.57
N GLU A 112 4.43 -14.83 -7.69
CA GLU A 112 5.15 -15.97 -8.25
C GLU A 112 6.41 -16.32 -7.44
N ARG A 113 6.50 -17.58 -6.99
CA ARG A 113 7.71 -18.15 -6.39
C ARG A 113 8.61 -18.76 -7.47
N ARG A 114 9.44 -17.93 -8.11
CA ARG A 114 10.35 -18.38 -9.20
C ARG A 114 11.24 -19.57 -8.82
N TYR A 115 11.66 -19.67 -7.55
CA TYR A 115 12.54 -20.75 -7.08
C TYR A 115 11.89 -22.16 -7.17
N ILE A 116 10.61 -22.27 -6.81
CA ILE A 116 9.90 -23.57 -6.82
C ILE A 116 9.62 -24.00 -8.26
N ASN A 117 9.27 -23.06 -9.14
CA ASN A 117 9.04 -23.32 -10.56
C ASN A 117 10.30 -23.88 -11.23
N LYS A 118 11.47 -23.31 -10.93
CA LYS A 118 12.76 -23.78 -11.47
C LYS A 118 13.12 -25.21 -11.05
N ILE A 119 12.80 -25.60 -9.81
CA ILE A 119 13.02 -26.98 -9.30
C ILE A 119 12.07 -27.97 -9.97
N LYS A 120 10.82 -27.56 -10.22
CA LYS A 120 9.83 -28.39 -10.88
C LYS A 120 10.25 -28.70 -12.31
N GLU A 121 10.71 -27.69 -13.06
CA GLU A 121 11.25 -27.85 -14.41
C GLU A 121 12.46 -28.78 -14.45
N THR A 122 13.45 -28.57 -13.57
CA THR A 122 14.66 -29.41 -13.54
C THR A 122 14.37 -30.87 -13.21
N LYS A 123 13.38 -31.17 -12.36
CA LYS A 123 12.96 -32.55 -12.11
C LYS A 123 12.29 -33.20 -13.33
N THR A 124 11.46 -32.49 -14.08
CA THR A 124 10.82 -33.01 -15.31
C THR A 124 11.79 -33.27 -16.47
N ILE A 125 12.96 -32.64 -16.49
CA ILE A 125 13.97 -32.84 -17.54
C ILE A 125 14.92 -34.01 -17.20
N LEU A 126 14.96 -34.42 -15.93
CA LEU A 126 15.78 -35.51 -15.41
C LEU A 126 15.03 -36.85 -15.26
N PHE A 127 13.80 -36.96 -15.79
CA PHE A 127 13.03 -38.20 -15.91
C PHE A 127 12.52 -38.39 -17.34
#